data_AF-G0U525-F1
#
_entry.id   AF-G0U525-F1
#
_cell.length_a   1.000
_cell.length_b   1.000
_cell.length_c   1.000
_cell.angle_alpha   90.00
_cell.angle_beta   90.00
_cell.angle_gamma   90.00
#
_symmetry.space_group_name_H-M   'P 1'
#
loop_
_entity.id
_entity.type
_entity.pdbx_description
1 polymer ?
#
loop_
_entity_poly.entity_id
_entity_poly.type
_entity_poly.pdbx_seq_one_letter_code
_entity_poly.pdbx_strand_id
1 'polypeptide(L)'
;MSVSSTVSLDGSVAAELTEFIQLQSQRHEELLRRLCACESRIRALEELAVNDKGGIFSSSGNDRSVIAPNVELQEAAVVEQNRLCDYCLVVTRCRVCFGCGREWYCSSPCRRLRSYVHNPVCCRRR
;
A
#
# COMPACT_ATOMS: atom_id res chain seq x y z
N MET A 1 27.19 31.12 -60.47
CA MET A 1 25.84 31.42 -59.96
C MET A 1 25.48 30.29 -59.00
N SER A 2 25.61 30.53 -57.69
CA SER A 2 24.49 30.86 -56.78
C SER A 2 23.48 29.70 -56.73
N VAL A 3 23.13 29.09 -55.61
CA VAL A 3 22.86 29.64 -54.27
C VAL A 3 23.03 28.53 -53.20
N SER A 4 23.70 28.83 -52.09
CA SER A 4 23.62 28.04 -50.86
C SER A 4 22.54 28.67 -49.98
N SER A 5 21.35 28.06 -49.95
CA SER A 5 20.29 28.42 -49.01
C SER A 5 20.48 27.66 -47.71
N THR A 6 21.14 28.29 -46.73
CA THR A 6 21.11 27.85 -45.34
C THR A 6 19.83 28.40 -44.71
N VAL A 7 18.84 27.53 -44.59
CA VAL A 7 17.59 27.84 -43.89
C VAL A 7 17.92 27.92 -42.40
N SER A 8 17.86 29.13 -41.84
CA SER A 8 18.10 29.41 -40.42
C SER A 8 16.89 28.94 -39.61
N LEU A 9 16.92 27.70 -39.13
CA LEU A 9 15.85 27.03 -38.36
C LEU A 9 16.22 26.79 -36.89
N ASP A 10 17.44 27.15 -36.48
CA ASP A 10 18.01 26.74 -35.19
C ASP A 10 17.41 27.44 -33.97
N GLY A 11 16.78 28.60 -34.13
CA GLY A 11 16.25 29.39 -33.01
C GLY A 11 14.99 28.80 -32.36
N SER A 12 14.12 28.16 -33.13
CA SER A 12 12.83 27.64 -32.63
C SER A 12 13.00 26.36 -31.82
N VAL A 13 13.81 25.43 -32.32
CA VAL A 13 14.04 24.13 -31.66
C VAL A 13 14.82 24.30 -30.36
N ALA A 14 15.77 25.24 -30.32
CA ALA A 14 16.52 25.55 -29.10
C ALA A 14 15.62 26.12 -28.00
N ALA A 15 14.63 26.95 -28.35
CA ALA A 15 13.68 27.50 -27.39
C ALA A 15 12.77 26.42 -26.81
N GLU A 16 12.18 25.58 -27.66
CA GLU A 16 11.33 24.45 -27.24
C GLU A 16 12.07 23.45 -26.35
N LEU A 17 13.32 23.13 -26.69
CA LEU A 17 14.15 22.25 -25.87
C LEU A 17 14.46 22.87 -24.51
N THR A 18 14.69 24.18 -24.46
CA THR A 18 14.95 24.90 -23.21
C THR A 18 13.72 24.90 -22.32
N GLU A 19 12.53 25.17 -22.86
CA GLU A 19 11.26 25.10 -22.12
C GLU A 19 11.00 23.69 -21.59
N PHE A 20 11.25 22.66 -22.41
CA PHE A 20 11.11 21.27 -21.99
C PHE A 20 12.05 20.93 -20.83
N ILE A 21 13.33 21.30 -20.91
CA ILE A 21 14.31 21.06 -19.85
C ILE A 21 13.90 21.78 -18.56
N GLN A 22 13.46 23.04 -18.66
CA GLN A 22 12.97 23.79 -17.50
C GLN A 22 11.76 23.12 -16.84
N LEU A 23 10.79 22.67 -17.64
CA LEU A 23 9.62 21.95 -17.13
C LEU A 23 10.01 20.64 -16.43
N GLN A 24 10.94 19.87 -17.00
CA GLN A 24 11.44 18.66 -16.36
C GLN A 24 12.19 18.96 -15.06
N SER A 25 12.99 20.02 -15.03
CA SER A 25 13.68 20.48 -13.81
C SER A 25 12.69 20.79 -12.70
N GLN A 26 11.65 21.57 -12.99
CA GLN A 26 10.60 21.92 -12.02
C GLN A 26 9.86 20.69 -11.50
N ARG A 27 9.53 19.75 -12.39
CA ARG A 27 8.88 18.49 -12.00
C ARG A 27 9.79 17.64 -11.12
N HIS A 28 11.08 17.60 -11.41
CA HIS A 28 12.06 16.88 -10.60
C HIS A 28 12.18 17.47 -9.19
N GLU A 29 12.29 18.80 -9.09
CA GLU A 29 12.33 19.51 -7.81
C GLU A 29 11.08 19.27 -6.96
N GLU A 30 9.89 19.29 -7.57
CA GLU A 30 8.65 18.99 -6.86
C GLU A 30 8.60 17.54 -6.35
N LEU A 31 9.05 16.58 -7.16
CA LEU A 31 9.12 15.19 -6.73
C LEU A 31 10.10 14.99 -5.56
N LEU A 32 11.27 15.63 -5.60
CA LEU A 32 12.22 15.61 -4.49
C LEU A 32 11.62 16.19 -3.21
N ARG A 33 10.91 17.32 -3.31
CA ARG A 33 10.21 17.94 -2.17
C ARG A 33 9.19 16.99 -1.55
N ARG A 34 8.42 16.27 -2.38
CA ARG A 34 7.45 15.28 -1.92
C ARG A 34 8.11 14.06 -1.28
N LEU A 35 9.22 13.58 -1.84
CA LEU A 35 10.00 12.48 -1.26
C LEU A 35 10.53 12.85 0.11
N CYS A 36 11.15 14.02 0.26
CA CYS A 36 11.64 14.50 1.56
C CYS A 36 10.51 14.57 2.60
N ALA A 37 9.33 15.09 2.23
CA ALA A 37 8.18 15.14 3.12
C ALA A 37 7.70 13.73 3.56
N CYS A 38 7.70 12.77 2.64
CA CYS A 38 7.37 11.37 2.96
C CYS A 38 8.42 10.75 3.90
N GLU A 39 9.71 10.93 3.64
CA GLU A 39 10.79 10.41 4.48
C GLU A 39 10.75 10.98 5.90
N SER A 40 10.46 12.27 6.06
CA SER A 40 10.28 12.89 7.38
C SER A 40 9.09 12.29 8.13
N ARG A 41 7.98 12.02 7.44
CA ARG A 41 6.80 11.38 8.04
C ARG A 41 7.07 9.94 8.46
N ILE A 42 7.81 9.19 7.65
CA ILE A 42 8.20 7.80 7.98
C ILE A 42 9.07 7.80 9.24
N ARG A 43 10.10 8.66 9.30
CA ARG A 43 10.95 8.79 10.50
C ARG A 43 10.15 9.12 11.75
N ALA A 44 9.21 10.07 11.66
CA ALA A 44 8.34 10.41 12.80
C ALA A 44 7.48 9.21 13.26
N LEU A 45 6.96 8.41 12.33
CA LEU A 45 6.20 7.20 12.66
C LEU A 45 7.07 6.11 13.29
N GLU A 46 8.32 5.96 12.81
CA GLU A 46 9.28 5.01 13.37
C GLU A 46 9.66 5.39 14.81
N GLU A 47 9.88 6.68 15.10
CA GLU A 47 10.14 7.18 16.45
C GLU A 47 8.98 6.87 17.41
N LEU A 48 7.73 7.08 16.97
CA LEU A 48 6.54 6.72 17.75
C LEU A 48 6.46 5.21 17.99
N ALA A 49 6.76 4.38 16.98
CA ALA A 49 6.71 2.93 17.10
C ALA A 49 7.81 2.35 18.01
N VAL A 50 8.96 3.01 18.13
CA VAL A 50 10.01 2.62 19.08
C VAL A 50 9.60 2.97 20.51
N ASN A 51 8.96 4.12 20.72
CA ASN A 51 8.48 4.55 22.03
C ASN A 51 7.29 3.73 22.56
N ASP A 52 6.49 3.13 21.68
CA ASP A 52 5.31 2.31 22.05
C ASP A 52 5.66 0.85 22.42
N LYS A 53 6.92 0.43 22.27
CA LYS A 53 7.37 -0.94 22.69
C LYS A 53 7.53 -1.12 24.20
N GLY A 54 7.22 -0.11 25.01
CA GLY A 54 7.32 -0.15 26.48
C GLY A 54 5.99 -0.27 27.24
N GLY A 55 4.84 -0.29 26.58
CA GLY A 55 3.53 -0.12 27.23
C GLY A 55 2.57 -1.30 27.14
N ILE A 56 2.57 -2.15 28.16
CA ILE A 56 1.39 -2.85 28.71
C ILE A 56 0.68 -3.87 27.79
N PHE A 57 1.01 -5.16 28.00
CA PHE A 57 -0.03 -6.16 28.30
C PHE A 57 0.35 -6.89 29.58
N SER A 58 0.08 -6.23 30.71
CA SER A 58 -0.16 -6.88 31.99
C SER A 58 -1.62 -6.64 32.38
N SER A 59 -2.25 -7.74 32.78
CA SER A 59 -3.41 -7.86 33.66
C SER A 59 -4.85 -7.75 33.11
N SER A 60 -5.50 -8.92 33.20
CA SER A 60 -6.67 -9.18 34.06
C SER A 60 -8.06 -8.94 33.48
N GLY A 61 -8.92 -9.92 33.72
CA GLY A 61 -10.26 -10.01 33.15
C GLY A 61 -11.29 -9.05 33.74
N ASN A 62 -12.35 -8.80 32.98
CA ASN A 62 -13.73 -9.10 33.37
C ASN A 62 -14.68 -8.84 32.20
N ASP A 63 -15.43 -9.88 31.87
CA ASP A 63 -16.87 -9.90 31.64
C ASP A 63 -17.60 -8.56 31.38
N ARG A 64 -18.11 -8.38 30.15
CA ARG A 64 -19.51 -7.94 29.93
C ARG A 64 -19.92 -8.03 28.46
N SER A 65 -20.94 -8.85 28.26
CA SER A 65 -21.79 -8.94 27.07
C SER A 65 -22.22 -7.58 26.51
N VAL A 66 -22.06 -7.40 25.20
CA VAL A 66 -23.06 -6.70 24.38
C VAL A 66 -23.36 -7.59 23.17
N ILE A 67 -24.53 -8.21 23.23
CA ILE A 67 -25.18 -8.97 22.18
C ILE A 67 -25.49 -8.02 21.03
N ALA A 68 -25.08 -8.38 19.81
CA ALA A 68 -25.79 -8.00 18.59
C ALA A 68 -25.81 -9.19 17.62
N PRO A 69 -26.92 -9.40 16.89
CA PRO A 69 -27.39 -10.73 16.54
C PRO A 69 -26.85 -11.23 15.20
N ASN A 70 -26.56 -12.52 15.21
CA ASN A 70 -26.95 -13.53 14.21
C ASN A 70 -27.03 -13.08 12.73
N VAL A 71 -25.98 -13.38 11.97
CA VAL A 71 -26.16 -13.91 10.61
C VAL A 71 -25.43 -15.24 10.56
N GLU A 72 -26.25 -16.27 10.40
CA GLU A 72 -25.93 -17.67 10.43
C GLU A 72 -24.89 -18.10 9.39
N LEU A 73 -24.02 -18.98 9.88
CA LEU A 73 -23.54 -20.19 9.22
C LEU A 73 -23.25 -20.11 7.72
N GLN A 74 -21.97 -19.92 7.43
CA GLN A 74 -21.27 -20.91 6.61
C GLN A 74 -19.85 -21.11 7.18
N GLU A 75 -19.79 -21.73 8.36
CA GLU A 75 -18.55 -22.31 8.89
C GLU A 75 -18.23 -23.59 8.11
N ALA A 76 -17.87 -23.42 6.85
CA ALA A 76 -17.10 -24.43 6.14
C ALA A 76 -15.70 -24.44 6.76
N ALA A 77 -15.50 -25.27 7.79
CA ALA A 77 -14.22 -25.69 8.37
C ALA A 77 -13.04 -24.75 8.03
N VAL A 78 -13.05 -23.55 8.60
CA VAL A 78 -12.01 -22.57 8.31
C VAL A 78 -10.78 -23.01 9.07
N VAL A 79 -9.87 -23.68 8.37
CA VAL A 79 -8.60 -24.14 8.92
C VAL A 79 -7.81 -22.91 9.36
N GLU A 80 -7.88 -22.59 10.65
CA GLU A 80 -7.04 -21.56 11.26
C GLU A 80 -5.65 -22.15 11.47
N GLN A 81 -4.65 -21.56 10.81
CA GLN A 81 -3.25 -21.96 10.94
C GLN A 81 -2.41 -20.76 11.34
N ASN A 82 -1.33 -21.03 12.08
CA ASN A 82 -0.27 -20.04 12.27
C ASN A 82 0.43 -19.82 10.93
N ARG A 83 0.14 -18.68 10.30
CA ARG A 83 0.66 -18.26 9.00
C ARG A 83 1.00 -16.78 9.05
N LEU A 84 1.84 -16.35 8.12
CA LEU A 84 2.07 -14.93 7.86
C LEU A 84 0.80 -14.34 7.25
N CYS A 85 0.27 -13.26 7.83
CA CYS A 85 -0.84 -12.55 7.22
C CYS A 85 -0.36 -11.83 5.96
N ASP A 86 -1.03 -12.06 4.83
CA ASP A 86 -0.68 -11.43 3.56
C ASP A 86 -0.87 -9.90 3.57
N TYR A 87 -1.67 -9.33 4.47
CA TYR A 87 -1.83 -7.87 4.56
C TYR A 87 -0.82 -7.22 5.51
N CYS A 88 -0.86 -7.57 6.80
CA CYS A 88 -0.06 -6.90 7.84
C CYS A 88 1.29 -7.56 8.10
N LEU A 89 1.59 -8.69 7.45
CA LEU A 89 2.87 -9.41 7.57
C LEU A 89 3.20 -9.87 9.00
N VAL A 90 2.19 -10.05 9.86
CA VAL A 90 2.36 -10.62 11.20
C VAL A 90 2.08 -12.12 11.15
N VAL A 91 2.95 -12.92 11.78
CA VAL A 91 2.72 -14.36 11.96
C VAL A 91 1.73 -14.56 13.11
N THR A 92 0.54 -15.04 12.80
CA THR A 92 -0.52 -15.28 13.78
C THR A 92 -1.54 -16.28 13.23
N ARG A 93 -2.60 -16.56 13.98
CA ARG A 93 -3.73 -17.37 13.51
C ARG A 93 -4.42 -16.64 12.36
N CYS A 94 -4.28 -17.18 11.16
CA CYS A 94 -4.88 -16.62 9.97
C CYS A 94 -5.93 -17.57 9.40
N ARG A 95 -6.93 -16.97 8.77
CA ARG A 95 -7.95 -17.66 7.97
C ARG A 95 -7.58 -17.55 6.51
N VAL A 96 -7.68 -18.67 5.79
CA VAL A 96 -7.43 -18.69 4.35
C VAL A 96 -8.55 -17.95 3.60
N CYS A 97 -8.22 -17.39 2.43
CA CYS A 97 -9.19 -16.81 1.52
C CYS A 97 -10.19 -17.86 1.05
N PHE A 98 -11.49 -17.61 1.27
CA PHE A 98 -12.57 -18.52 0.84
C PHE A 98 -12.71 -18.65 -0.68
N GLY A 99 -12.22 -17.68 -1.45
CA GLY A 99 -12.23 -17.75 -2.91
C GLY A 99 -11.15 -18.69 -3.42
N CYS A 100 -9.89 -18.25 -3.36
CA CYS A 100 -8.78 -18.95 -4.00
C CYS A 100 -8.05 -19.94 -3.08
N GLY A 101 -8.23 -19.85 -1.76
CA GLY A 101 -7.48 -20.63 -0.78
C GLY A 101 -5.97 -20.39 -0.81
N ARG A 102 -5.49 -19.28 -1.39
CA ARG A 102 -4.05 -18.99 -1.57
C ARG A 102 -3.51 -17.98 -0.55
N GLU A 103 -4.32 -16.99 -0.19
CA GLU A 103 -3.94 -15.95 0.76
C GLU A 103 -4.52 -16.20 2.15
N TRP A 104 -3.87 -15.66 3.17
CA TRP A 104 -4.12 -15.85 4.60
C TRP A 104 -4.27 -14.50 5.29
N TYR A 105 -5.33 -14.35 6.09
CA TYR A 105 -5.65 -13.10 6.77
C TYR A 105 -5.89 -13.33 8.25
N CYS A 106 -5.23 -12.55 9.10
CA CYS A 106 -5.42 -12.60 10.55
C CYS A 106 -6.76 -12.03 11.00
N SER A 107 -7.41 -11.21 10.16
CA SER A 107 -8.66 -10.53 10.50
C SER A 107 -9.47 -10.14 9.27
N SER A 108 -10.78 -9.92 9.45
CA SER A 108 -11.66 -9.41 8.40
C SER A 108 -11.22 -8.04 7.85
N PRO A 109 -10.75 -7.07 8.66
CA PRO A 109 -10.16 -5.82 8.16
C PRO A 109 -8.97 -6.04 7.21
N CYS A 110 -8.02 -6.90 7.59
CA CYS A 110 -6.86 -7.22 6.74
C CYS A 110 -7.28 -7.80 5.38
N ARG A 111 -8.28 -8.69 5.38
CA ARG A 111 -8.85 -9.23 4.14
C ARG A 111 -9.50 -8.15 3.28
N ARG A 112 -10.31 -7.26 3.87
CA ARG A 112 -10.98 -6.18 3.13
C ARG A 112 -9.97 -5.20 2.52
N LEU A 113 -8.95 -4.80 3.28
CA LEU A 113 -7.94 -3.86 2.80
C LEU A 113 -7.11 -4.47 1.66
N ARG A 114 -6.79 -5.76 1.74
CA ARG A 114 -6.10 -6.47 0.66
C ARG A 114 -7.02 -6.82 -0.53
N SER A 115 -8.34 -6.81 -0.35
CA SER A 115 -9.29 -7.20 -1.39
C SER A 115 -9.22 -6.32 -2.64
N TYR A 116 -8.85 -5.03 -2.50
CA TYR A 116 -8.69 -4.12 -3.65
C TYR A 116 -7.63 -4.60 -4.65
N VAL A 117 -6.56 -5.23 -4.17
CA VAL A 117 -5.49 -5.79 -5.02
C VAL A 117 -5.66 -7.29 -5.27
N HIS A 118 -6.29 -8.01 -4.32
CA HIS A 118 -6.46 -9.45 -4.39
C HIS A 118 -7.63 -9.88 -5.27
N ASN A 119 -8.76 -9.15 -5.26
CA ASN A 119 -9.98 -9.57 -5.96
C ASN A 119 -9.79 -9.84 -7.45
N PRO A 120 -9.04 -9.03 -8.23
CA PRO A 120 -8.81 -9.29 -9.65
C PRO A 120 -8.11 -10.63 -9.95
N VAL A 121 -7.29 -11.11 -9.00
CA VAL A 121 -6.52 -12.37 -9.14
C VAL A 121 -7.07 -13.49 -8.28
N CYS A 122 -8.17 -13.24 -7.55
CA CYS A 122 -8.82 -14.22 -6.69
C CYS A 122 -9.70 -15.16 -7.52
N CYS A 123 -9.06 -16.12 -8.21
CA CYS A 123 -9.79 -17.20 -8.88
C CYS A 123 -10.45 -18.09 -7.83
N ARG A 124 -11.79 -18.15 -7.79
CA ARG A 124 -12.50 -19.12 -6.94
C ARG A 124 -12.07 -20.52 -7.34
N ARG A 125 -11.64 -21.35 -6.38
CA ARG A 125 -11.41 -22.78 -6.63
C ARG A 125 -12.74 -23.37 -7.14
N ARG A 126 -12.78 -23.75 -8.42
CA ARG A 126 -13.85 -24.60 -8.97
C ARG A 126 -13.54 -26.05 -8.61
#